data_AF-A0A937BHM0-F1
#
_entry.id   AF-A0A937BHM0-F1
#
_cell.length_a   1.000
_cell.length_b   1.000
_cell.length_c   1.000
_cell.angle_alpha   90.00
_cell.angle_beta   90.00
_cell.angle_gamma   90.00
#
_symmetry.space_group_name_H-M   'P 1'
#
loop_
_entity.id
_entity.type
_entity.pdbx_description
1 polymer ?
#
loop_
_entity_poly.entity_id
_entity_poly.type
_entity_poly.pdbx_seq_one_letter_code
_entity_poly.pdbx_strand_id
1 'polypeptide(L)'
;MNKAINSSQADYLIFIDGDCVARPDFIARHIARRTEGVFLSGGMIRLPDKSTLALSEQAIASGEVFRLNWIVAQIGLGKLSVLLKAAVLPMALASKLEWLSPVKRTWNGANSSAWRRDLIAVNGFDESLKYGAEDVEMGVRLNNHGIVGQHIRYSTCLLHIEHLRGYADANIVRRNKAYVREVRKSGIDWTANGIVKLAARPAAEIEYDKLLSSGDKLCVSLQKLTAHEARINCRWKA
;
A
#
# COMPACT_ATOMS: atom_id res chain seq x y z
N MET A 1 1.73 5.44 -9.37
CA MET A 1 1.05 4.23 -8.85
C MET A 1 -0.43 4.16 -9.24
N ASN A 2 -1.26 5.15 -8.89
CA ASN A 2 -2.70 5.17 -9.20
C ASN A 2 -3.05 4.92 -10.67
N LYS A 3 -2.30 5.50 -11.61
CA LYS A 3 -2.47 5.23 -13.06
C LYS A 3 -2.36 3.73 -13.39
N ALA A 4 -1.41 3.03 -12.78
CA ALA A 4 -1.20 1.59 -12.99
C ALA A 4 -2.34 0.76 -12.39
N ILE A 5 -2.81 1.10 -11.18
CA ILE A 5 -3.97 0.45 -10.57
C ILE A 5 -5.21 0.61 -11.46
N ASN A 6 -5.47 1.84 -11.92
CA ASN A 6 -6.64 2.15 -12.70
C ASN A 6 -6.64 1.46 -14.08
N SER A 7 -5.50 1.49 -14.77
CA SER A 7 -5.37 0.93 -16.13
C SER A 7 -5.18 -0.59 -16.19
N SER A 8 -4.74 -1.23 -15.10
CA SER A 8 -4.52 -2.67 -15.08
C SER A 8 -5.83 -3.44 -15.27
N GLN A 9 -5.79 -4.50 -16.08
CA GLN A 9 -6.89 -5.45 -16.27
C GLN A 9 -6.79 -6.67 -15.35
N ALA A 10 -5.71 -6.80 -14.56
CA ALA A 10 -5.54 -7.91 -13.64
C ALA A 10 -6.37 -7.74 -12.37
N ASP A 11 -6.96 -8.84 -11.90
CA ASP A 11 -7.73 -8.86 -10.63
C ASP A 11 -6.86 -8.71 -9.40
N TYR A 12 -5.59 -9.12 -9.50
CA TYR A 12 -4.63 -9.13 -8.39
C TYR A 12 -3.37 -8.36 -8.78
N LEU A 13 -2.96 -7.42 -7.92
CA LEU A 13 -1.82 -6.53 -8.18
C LEU A 13 -0.71 -6.79 -7.17
N ILE A 14 0.51 -6.93 -7.66
CA ILE A 14 1.74 -7.07 -6.86
C ILE A 14 2.59 -5.81 -7.10
N PHE A 15 3.05 -5.22 -6.00
CA PHE A 15 3.82 -3.98 -5.99
C PHE A 15 5.27 -4.29 -5.60
N ILE A 16 6.18 -3.75 -6.41
CA ILE A 16 7.63 -3.88 -6.25
C ILE A 16 8.32 -2.58 -6.63
N ASP A 17 9.33 -2.19 -5.87
CA ASP A 17 10.17 -1.02 -6.18
C ASP A 17 11.23 -1.38 -7.23
N GLY A 18 11.63 -0.40 -8.03
CA GLY A 18 12.60 -0.60 -9.13
C GLY A 18 14.04 -0.86 -8.67
N ASP A 19 14.33 -0.68 -7.39
CA ASP A 19 15.62 -0.93 -6.74
C ASP A 19 15.67 -2.28 -6.00
N CYS A 20 14.69 -3.16 -6.27
CA CYS A 20 14.57 -4.44 -5.60
C CYS A 20 14.77 -5.63 -6.55
N VAL A 21 15.51 -6.63 -6.10
CA VAL A 21 15.67 -7.92 -6.78
C VAL A 21 14.74 -8.95 -6.13
N ALA A 22 13.86 -9.53 -6.95
CA ALA A 22 12.88 -10.52 -6.53
C ALA A 22 13.43 -11.94 -6.61
N ARG A 23 13.11 -12.77 -5.60
CA ARG A 23 13.45 -14.20 -5.63
C ARG A 23 12.68 -14.91 -6.76
N PRO A 24 13.21 -15.99 -7.38
CA PRO A 24 12.54 -16.65 -8.50
C PRO A 24 11.09 -17.09 -8.27
N ASP A 25 10.69 -17.36 -7.03
CA ASP A 25 9.32 -17.78 -6.67
C ASP A 25 8.45 -16.65 -6.10
N PHE A 26 8.89 -15.38 -6.23
CA PHE A 26 8.21 -14.21 -5.67
C PHE A 26 6.74 -14.15 -6.09
N ILE A 27 6.46 -14.16 -7.40
CA ILE A 27 5.09 -14.11 -7.93
C ILE A 27 4.28 -15.32 -7.46
N ALA A 28 4.82 -16.53 -7.59
CA ALA A 28 4.15 -17.77 -7.21
C ALA A 28 3.71 -17.75 -5.74
N ARG A 29 4.52 -17.19 -4.84
CA ARG A 29 4.18 -17.09 -3.41
C ARG A 29 3.14 -16.03 -3.10
N HIS A 30 3.16 -14.87 -3.77
CA HIS A 30 2.07 -13.90 -3.63
C HIS A 30 0.74 -14.51 -4.09
N ILE A 31 0.74 -15.19 -5.23
CA ILE A 31 -0.43 -15.88 -5.77
C ILE A 31 -0.90 -16.98 -4.82
N ALA A 32 -0.02 -17.84 -4.31
CA ALA A 32 -0.40 -18.92 -3.38
C ALA A 32 -0.92 -18.43 -2.02
N ARG A 33 -0.62 -17.19 -1.63
CA ARG A 33 -1.03 -16.60 -0.34
C ARG A 33 -2.20 -15.63 -0.46
N ARG A 34 -2.69 -15.35 -1.66
CA ARG A 34 -3.80 -14.41 -1.85
C ARG A 34 -5.08 -14.96 -1.25
N THR A 35 -5.78 -14.13 -0.51
CA THR A 35 -7.10 -14.41 0.07
C THR A 35 -7.95 -13.17 -0.16
N GLU A 36 -9.24 -13.35 -0.44
CA GLU A 36 -10.17 -12.22 -0.51
C GLU A 36 -10.25 -11.47 0.82
N GLY A 37 -10.42 -10.15 0.78
CA GLY A 37 -10.46 -9.34 1.99
C GLY A 37 -9.11 -9.22 2.70
N VAL A 38 -8.00 -9.60 2.03
CA VAL A 38 -6.66 -9.57 2.61
C VAL A 38 -5.66 -8.90 1.66
N PHE A 39 -4.85 -7.98 2.21
CA PHE A 39 -3.63 -7.54 1.55
C PHE A 39 -2.40 -8.23 2.15
N LEU A 40 -1.41 -8.51 1.31
CA LEU A 40 -0.16 -9.11 1.73
C LEU A 40 0.89 -8.03 1.99
N SER A 41 1.57 -8.14 3.13
CA SER A 41 2.67 -7.28 3.59
C SER A 41 3.96 -8.10 3.59
N GLY A 42 4.81 -7.83 2.62
CA GLY A 42 6.10 -8.47 2.47
C GLY A 42 7.23 -7.72 3.15
N GLY A 43 8.42 -8.30 3.02
CA GLY A 43 9.64 -7.79 3.64
C GLY A 43 10.78 -7.71 2.65
N MET A 44 11.79 -6.93 3.01
CA MET A 44 13.05 -6.84 2.27
C MET A 44 14.24 -7.08 3.21
N ILE A 45 15.35 -7.45 2.59
CA ILE A 45 16.71 -7.42 3.12
C ILE A 45 17.42 -6.28 2.39
N ARG A 46 17.94 -5.32 3.14
CA ARG A 46 18.73 -4.22 2.57
C ARG A 46 20.17 -4.67 2.43
N LEU A 47 20.68 -4.63 1.21
CA LEU A 47 22.08 -4.87 0.92
C LEU A 47 22.87 -3.59 1.19
N PRO A 48 24.05 -3.65 1.82
CA PRO A 48 24.94 -2.50 1.92
C PRO A 48 25.61 -2.24 0.57
N ASP A 49 26.12 -1.02 0.35
CA ASP A 49 26.77 -0.61 -0.91
C ASP A 49 27.81 -1.60 -1.42
N LYS A 50 28.67 -2.10 -0.53
CA LYS A 50 29.70 -3.10 -0.87
C LYS A 50 29.15 -4.38 -1.49
N SER A 51 27.92 -4.75 -1.13
CA SER A 51 27.26 -5.97 -1.60
C SER A 51 26.58 -5.77 -2.94
N THR A 52 26.22 -4.54 -3.30
CA THR A 52 25.74 -4.20 -4.64
C THR A 52 26.81 -4.51 -5.69
N LEU A 53 28.10 -4.32 -5.38
CA LEU A 53 29.21 -4.66 -6.28
C LEU A 53 29.35 -6.17 -6.53
N ALA A 54 28.81 -7.00 -5.64
CA ALA A 54 28.81 -8.46 -5.78
C ALA A 54 27.58 -8.98 -6.54
N LEU A 55 26.63 -8.12 -6.91
CA LEU A 55 25.50 -8.50 -7.74
C LEU A 55 25.94 -8.61 -9.21
N SER A 56 25.71 -9.77 -9.80
CA SER A 56 25.86 -10.01 -11.24
C SER A 56 24.57 -10.60 -11.80
N GLU A 57 24.31 -10.39 -13.09
CA GLU A 57 23.14 -10.97 -13.75
C GLU A 57 23.11 -12.50 -13.62
N GLN A 58 24.27 -13.14 -13.70
CA GLN A 58 24.41 -14.59 -13.53
C GLN A 58 24.05 -15.05 -12.10
N ALA A 59 24.51 -14.32 -11.07
CA ALA A 59 24.19 -14.64 -9.68
C ALA A 59 22.70 -14.42 -9.36
N ILE A 60 22.08 -13.41 -9.99
CA ILE A 60 20.65 -13.14 -9.88
C ILE A 60 19.85 -14.25 -10.58
N ALA A 61 20.20 -14.58 -11.83
CA ALA A 61 19.50 -15.58 -12.63
C ALA A 61 19.57 -16.99 -12.02
N SER A 62 20.73 -17.36 -11.44
CA SER A 62 20.90 -18.64 -10.73
C SER A 62 20.20 -18.67 -9.36
N GLY A 63 19.78 -17.51 -8.84
CA GLY A 63 19.22 -17.35 -7.51
C GLY A 63 20.24 -17.50 -6.38
N GLU A 64 21.54 -17.47 -6.68
CA GLU A 64 22.63 -17.55 -5.70
C GLU A 64 22.51 -16.42 -4.67
N VAL A 65 22.16 -15.21 -5.12
CA VAL A 65 22.02 -14.03 -4.25
C VAL A 65 20.96 -14.17 -3.16
N PHE A 66 20.05 -15.15 -3.30
CA PHE A 66 19.01 -15.45 -2.31
C PHE A 66 19.40 -16.59 -1.36
N ARG A 67 20.58 -17.18 -1.50
CA ARG A 67 21.07 -18.23 -0.61
C ARG A 67 21.53 -17.64 0.71
N LEU A 68 21.28 -18.36 1.80
CA LEU A 68 21.64 -17.91 3.15
C LEU A 68 23.13 -17.61 3.29
N ASN A 69 24.00 -18.47 2.74
CA ASN A 69 25.45 -18.27 2.78
C ASN A 69 25.88 -17.01 2.01
N TRP A 70 25.31 -16.75 0.83
CA TRP A 70 25.60 -15.53 0.07
C TRP A 70 25.18 -14.29 0.87
N ILE A 71 23.95 -14.28 1.40
CA ILE A 71 23.44 -13.17 2.21
C ILE A 71 24.34 -12.97 3.44
N VAL A 72 24.66 -14.01 4.19
CA VAL A 72 25.54 -13.92 5.36
C VAL A 72 26.94 -13.40 4.99
N ALA A 73 27.48 -13.79 3.84
CA ALA A 73 28.77 -13.26 3.37
C ALA A 73 28.71 -11.74 3.08
N GLN A 74 27.57 -11.25 2.59
CA GLN A 74 27.36 -9.85 2.27
C GLN A 74 27.10 -8.96 3.50
N ILE A 75 26.21 -9.40 4.39
CA ILE A 75 25.69 -8.57 5.48
C ILE A 75 26.14 -9.04 6.88
N GLY A 76 26.87 -10.15 6.97
CA GLY A 76 27.19 -10.84 8.22
C GLY A 76 26.01 -11.65 8.77
N LEU A 77 26.20 -12.30 9.92
CA LEU A 77 25.13 -13.06 10.60
C LEU A 77 23.93 -12.17 10.99
N GLY A 78 24.18 -10.86 11.19
CA GLY A 78 23.13 -9.85 11.33
C GLY A 78 22.10 -10.16 12.43
N LYS A 79 20.88 -9.63 12.24
CA LYS A 79 19.74 -9.86 13.15
C LYS A 79 19.03 -11.15 12.77
N LEU A 80 18.48 -11.88 13.74
CA LEU A 80 17.66 -13.09 13.51
C LEU A 80 16.56 -12.88 12.46
N SER A 81 15.90 -11.72 12.47
CA SER A 81 14.85 -11.41 11.49
C SER A 81 15.33 -11.37 10.04
N VAL A 82 16.62 -11.13 9.80
CA VAL A 82 17.23 -11.15 8.46
C VAL A 82 17.57 -12.58 8.07
N LEU A 83 18.14 -13.35 8.99
CA LEU A 83 18.40 -14.79 8.78
C LEU A 83 17.12 -15.55 8.45
N LEU A 84 16.03 -15.29 9.18
CA LEU A 84 14.71 -15.91 8.91
C LEU A 84 14.12 -15.52 7.55
N LYS A 85 14.44 -14.34 7.02
CA LYS A 85 14.02 -13.90 5.68
C LYS A 85 14.85 -14.53 4.58
N ALA A 86 16.14 -14.72 4.84
CA ALA A 86 17.11 -15.35 3.94
C ALA A 86 16.94 -16.88 3.89
N ALA A 87 16.42 -17.47 4.96
CA ALA A 87 16.23 -18.91 5.05
C ALA A 87 15.13 -19.39 4.09
N VAL A 88 15.40 -20.52 3.42
CA VAL A 88 14.36 -21.25 2.67
C VAL A 88 13.56 -22.09 3.67
N LEU A 89 12.53 -21.47 4.24
CA LEU A 89 11.67 -22.11 5.24
C LEU A 89 10.52 -22.88 4.57
N PRO A 90 10.16 -24.08 5.07
CA PRO A 90 8.92 -24.74 4.68
C PRO A 90 7.71 -23.82 4.90
N MET A 91 6.73 -23.87 4.01
CA MET A 91 5.57 -22.95 4.04
C MET A 91 4.82 -22.96 5.38
N ALA A 92 4.66 -24.13 6.00
CA ALA A 92 4.02 -24.25 7.30
C ALA A 92 4.79 -23.51 8.42
N LEU A 93 6.13 -23.62 8.41
CA LEU A 93 6.98 -22.91 9.37
C LEU A 93 6.97 -21.41 9.11
N ALA A 94 7.09 -21.00 7.85
CA ALA A 94 7.00 -19.59 7.46
C ALA A 94 5.66 -18.98 7.94
N SER A 95 4.53 -19.64 7.66
CA SER A 95 3.21 -19.20 8.13
C SER A 95 3.12 -19.02 9.65
N LYS A 96 3.69 -19.93 10.44
CA LYS A 96 3.75 -19.79 11.90
C LYS A 96 4.56 -18.57 12.32
N LEU A 97 5.72 -18.35 11.70
CA LEU A 97 6.57 -17.18 11.99
C LEU A 97 5.91 -15.86 11.58
N GLU A 98 5.16 -15.85 10.45
CA GLU A 98 4.38 -14.68 10.04
C GLU A 98 3.31 -14.32 11.07
N TRP A 99 2.60 -15.34 11.57
CA TRP A 99 1.55 -15.18 12.56
C TRP A 99 2.11 -14.67 13.90
N LEU A 100 3.25 -15.22 14.35
CA LEU A 100 3.95 -14.81 15.56
C LEU A 100 4.70 -13.48 15.45
N SER A 101 4.80 -12.88 14.25
CA SER A 101 5.58 -11.67 14.06
C SER A 101 4.98 -10.51 14.84
N PRO A 102 5.74 -9.84 15.73
CA PRO A 102 5.26 -8.68 16.48
C PRO A 102 5.20 -7.41 15.61
N VAL A 103 5.64 -7.49 14.35
CA VAL A 103 5.70 -6.34 13.44
C VAL A 103 4.30 -6.02 12.95
N LYS A 104 3.97 -4.73 12.87
CA LYS A 104 2.70 -4.27 12.30
C LYS A 104 2.57 -4.68 10.84
N ARG A 105 1.38 -5.12 10.44
CA ARG A 105 1.03 -5.51 9.07
C ARG A 105 0.64 -4.27 8.28
N THR A 106 1.62 -3.46 7.92
CA THR A 106 1.42 -2.25 7.11
C THR A 106 1.54 -2.56 5.64
N TRP A 107 0.82 -1.84 4.79
CA TRP A 107 1.12 -1.81 3.37
C TRP A 107 2.48 -1.14 3.17
N ASN A 108 3.38 -1.81 2.45
CA ASN A 108 4.71 -1.32 2.09
C ASN A 108 4.84 -1.40 0.57
N GLY A 109 4.96 -0.28 -0.14
CA GLY A 109 4.92 -0.21 -1.61
C GLY A 109 5.93 -1.12 -2.29
N ALA A 110 7.09 -1.31 -1.67
CA ALA A 110 8.15 -2.17 -2.18
C ALA A 110 7.82 -3.67 -2.27
N ASN A 111 6.91 -4.17 -1.43
CA ASN A 111 6.59 -5.61 -1.37
C ASN A 111 5.21 -5.79 -0.74
N SER A 112 4.17 -5.51 -1.52
CA SER A 112 2.78 -5.74 -1.10
C SER A 112 1.94 -6.24 -2.27
N SER A 113 0.82 -6.88 -1.96
CA SER A 113 -0.16 -7.22 -2.99
C SER A 113 -1.58 -7.23 -2.45
N ALA A 114 -2.54 -6.94 -3.30
CA ALA A 114 -3.97 -6.99 -2.97
C ALA A 114 -4.80 -7.21 -4.24
N TRP A 115 -6.06 -7.55 -4.01
CA TRP A 115 -7.04 -7.50 -5.08
C TRP A 115 -7.21 -6.07 -5.57
N ARG A 116 -7.24 -5.89 -6.88
CA ARG A 116 -7.46 -4.60 -7.52
C ARG A 116 -8.75 -3.96 -7.04
N ARG A 117 -9.82 -4.75 -6.88
CA ARG A 117 -11.12 -4.27 -6.36
C ARG A 117 -10.99 -3.59 -4.99
N ASP A 118 -10.17 -4.12 -4.10
CA ASP A 118 -9.98 -3.57 -2.75
C ASP A 118 -9.20 -2.25 -2.81
N LEU A 119 -8.21 -2.15 -3.71
CA LEU A 119 -7.48 -0.90 -3.94
C LEU A 119 -8.35 0.18 -4.59
N ILE A 120 -9.22 -0.20 -5.52
CA ILE A 120 -10.20 0.72 -6.12
C ILE A 120 -11.23 1.16 -5.08
N ALA A 121 -11.68 0.26 -4.20
CA ALA A 121 -12.68 0.56 -3.18
C ALA A 121 -12.25 1.68 -2.22
N VAL A 122 -10.95 1.80 -1.94
CA VAL A 122 -10.40 2.90 -1.13
C VAL A 122 -9.97 4.12 -1.94
N ASN A 123 -10.08 4.10 -3.27
CA ASN A 123 -9.57 5.10 -4.22
C ASN A 123 -8.04 5.14 -4.41
N GLY A 124 -7.34 4.03 -4.20
CA GLY A 124 -5.88 3.96 -4.38
C GLY A 124 -5.10 4.83 -3.40
N PHE A 125 -3.95 5.34 -3.82
CA PHE A 125 -3.06 6.20 -3.03
C PHE A 125 -3.59 7.64 -2.96
N ASP A 126 -3.47 8.28 -1.81
CA ASP A 126 -3.77 9.71 -1.67
C ASP A 126 -2.65 10.56 -2.29
N GLU A 127 -2.93 11.23 -3.41
CA GLU A 127 -1.95 12.04 -4.13
C GLU A 127 -1.69 13.41 -3.48
N SER A 128 -2.40 13.75 -2.39
CA SER A 128 -2.06 14.92 -1.58
C SER A 128 -0.86 14.67 -0.66
N LEU A 129 -0.54 13.40 -0.40
CA LEU A 129 0.62 13.00 0.41
C LEU A 129 1.89 13.03 -0.43
N LYS A 130 2.86 13.81 0.02
CA LYS A 130 4.24 13.74 -0.47
C LYS A 130 4.96 12.51 0.14
N TYR A 131 6.17 12.23 -0.34
CA TYR A 131 6.98 11.11 0.11
C TYR A 131 7.05 10.98 1.64
N GLY A 132 6.75 9.78 2.14
CA GLY A 132 6.83 9.39 3.54
C GLY A 132 5.48 9.01 4.16
N ALA A 133 5.26 7.71 4.35
CA ALA A 133 4.06 7.10 4.97
C ALA A 133 2.76 7.16 4.13
N GLU A 134 2.84 7.57 2.87
CA GLU A 134 1.80 7.48 1.85
C GLU A 134 1.29 6.05 1.65
N ASP A 135 2.21 5.08 1.59
CA ASP A 135 1.90 3.65 1.48
C ASP A 135 1.12 3.14 2.69
N VAL A 136 1.57 3.57 3.88
CA VAL A 136 1.00 3.15 5.15
C VAL A 136 -0.40 3.73 5.31
N GLU A 137 -0.62 4.95 4.81
CA GLU A 137 -1.93 5.60 4.81
C GLU A 137 -2.95 4.79 4.00
N MET A 138 -2.62 4.43 2.76
CA MET A 138 -3.50 3.58 1.95
C MET A 138 -3.77 2.24 2.63
N GLY A 139 -2.74 1.63 3.23
CA GLY A 139 -2.89 0.43 4.04
C GLY A 139 -3.84 0.61 5.24
N VAL A 140 -3.84 1.78 5.89
CA VAL A 140 -4.79 2.09 6.97
C VAL A 140 -6.21 2.23 6.43
N ARG A 141 -6.41 2.91 5.30
CA ARG A 141 -7.73 2.98 4.65
C ARG A 141 -8.29 1.61 4.29
N LEU A 142 -7.44 0.71 3.75
CA LEU A 142 -7.81 -0.69 3.53
C LEU A 142 -8.29 -1.37 4.82
N ASN A 143 -7.57 -1.19 5.94
CA ASN A 143 -8.00 -1.75 7.23
C ASN A 143 -9.33 -1.16 7.71
N ASN A 144 -9.54 0.14 7.55
CA ASN A 144 -10.81 0.80 7.90
C ASN A 144 -11.97 0.31 7.01
N HIS A 145 -11.68 -0.03 5.75
CA HIS A 145 -12.61 -0.66 4.81
C HIS A 145 -12.89 -2.15 5.11
N GLY A 146 -12.28 -2.72 6.16
CA GLY A 146 -12.45 -4.13 6.55
C GLY A 146 -11.47 -5.11 5.90
N ILE A 147 -10.49 -4.63 5.12
CA ILE A 147 -9.44 -5.48 4.52
C ILE A 147 -8.31 -5.71 5.51
N VAL A 148 -7.96 -6.97 5.76
CA VAL A 148 -6.97 -7.34 6.78
C VAL A 148 -5.57 -7.47 6.19
N GLY A 149 -4.56 -6.91 6.87
CA GLY A 149 -3.17 -7.18 6.53
C GLY A 149 -2.73 -8.60 6.93
N GLN A 150 -1.97 -9.27 6.07
CA GLN A 150 -1.31 -10.55 6.33
C GLN A 150 0.18 -10.48 5.99
N HIS A 151 1.06 -10.98 6.86
CA HIS A 151 2.49 -11.01 6.54
C HIS A 151 2.86 -12.15 5.59
N ILE A 152 3.83 -11.85 4.72
CA ILE A 152 4.57 -12.81 3.89
C ILE A 152 6.08 -12.50 3.92
N ARG A 153 6.58 -11.85 4.97
CA ARG A 153 7.94 -11.30 5.06
C ARG A 153 9.07 -12.34 4.98
N TYR A 154 8.86 -13.53 5.54
CA TYR A 154 9.77 -14.68 5.51
C TYR A 154 9.49 -15.58 4.30
N SER A 155 8.39 -15.32 3.60
CA SER A 155 7.98 -16.06 2.44
C SER A 155 8.36 -15.36 1.13
N THR A 156 8.43 -14.04 1.00
CA THR A 156 8.64 -13.36 -0.31
C THR A 156 9.70 -12.28 -0.23
N CYS A 157 10.80 -12.55 0.47
CA CYS A 157 11.77 -11.50 0.72
C CYS A 157 12.46 -10.98 -0.56
N LEU A 158 12.51 -9.65 -0.69
CA LEU A 158 13.27 -8.94 -1.73
C LEU A 158 14.66 -8.57 -1.22
N LEU A 159 15.61 -8.43 -2.14
CA LEU A 159 16.88 -7.75 -1.90
C LEU A 159 16.76 -6.31 -2.37
N HIS A 160 16.85 -5.36 -1.45
CA HIS A 160 16.88 -3.94 -1.78
C HIS A 160 18.32 -3.51 -2.02
N ILE A 161 18.58 -3.01 -3.22
CA ILE A 161 19.88 -2.48 -3.65
C ILE A 161 20.07 -1.11 -2.99
N GLU A 162 21.22 -0.87 -2.36
CA GLU A 162 21.46 0.46 -1.78
C GLU A 162 21.58 1.50 -2.89
N HIS A 163 20.97 2.65 -2.65
CA HIS A 163 20.98 3.78 -3.55
C HIS A 163 21.01 5.07 -2.72
N LEU A 164 21.51 6.16 -3.31
CA LEU A 164 21.42 7.47 -2.69
C LEU A 164 19.95 7.82 -2.49
N ARG A 165 19.58 8.15 -1.25
CA ARG A 165 18.22 8.56 -0.92
C ARG A 165 18.04 10.02 -1.30
N GLY A 166 16.95 10.31 -1.98
CA GLY A 166 16.50 11.69 -2.16
C GLY A 166 16.23 12.37 -0.81
N TYR A 167 16.28 13.70 -0.78
CA TYR A 167 15.94 14.46 0.41
C TYR A 167 14.49 14.20 0.82
N ALA A 168 14.30 13.73 2.05
CA ALA A 168 12.99 13.58 2.68
C ALA A 168 12.83 14.66 3.76
N ASP A 169 11.93 15.60 3.53
CA ASP A 169 11.61 16.65 4.51
C ASP A 169 10.98 16.04 5.77
N ALA A 170 11.70 16.13 6.89
CA ALA A 170 11.28 15.57 8.17
C ALA A 170 9.94 16.13 8.65
N ASN A 171 9.60 17.38 8.32
CA ASN A 171 8.33 18.00 8.68
C ASN A 171 7.18 17.43 7.85
N ILE A 172 7.40 17.15 6.57
CA ILE A 172 6.43 16.45 5.71
C ILE A 172 6.18 15.04 6.27
N VAL A 173 7.24 14.27 6.53
CA VAL A 173 7.12 12.90 7.05
C VAL A 173 6.39 12.89 8.40
N ARG A 174 6.65 13.87 9.27
CA ARG A 174 5.95 14.01 10.56
C ARG A 174 4.46 14.29 10.38
N ARG A 175 4.10 15.21 9.47
CA ARG A 175 2.71 15.54 9.14
C ARG A 175 1.98 14.34 8.57
N ASN A 176 2.56 13.65 7.60
CA ASN A 176 1.97 12.45 7.01
C ASN A 176 1.72 11.38 8.08
N LYS A 177 2.71 11.10 8.95
CA LYS A 177 2.52 10.15 10.07
C LYS A 177 1.43 10.58 11.06
N ALA A 178 1.23 11.87 11.27
CA ALA A 178 0.12 12.38 12.09
C ALA A 178 -1.22 12.14 11.40
N TYR A 179 -1.30 12.44 10.10
CA TYR A 179 -2.48 12.18 9.28
C TYR A 179 -2.84 10.69 9.23
N VAL A 180 -1.88 9.79 9.05
CA VAL A 180 -2.13 8.32 9.12
C VAL A 180 -2.75 7.90 10.45
N ARG A 181 -2.36 8.53 11.57
CA ARG A 181 -2.96 8.24 12.88
C ARG A 181 -4.39 8.77 12.98
N GLU A 182 -4.67 9.91 12.35
CA GLU A 182 -6.02 10.47 12.28
C GLU A 182 -6.93 9.58 11.45
N VAL A 183 -6.55 9.25 10.21
CA VAL A 183 -7.27 8.33 9.31
C VAL A 183 -7.61 7.02 10.03
N ARG A 184 -6.65 6.45 10.77
CA ARG A 184 -6.87 5.24 11.56
C ARG A 184 -7.94 5.41 12.65
N LYS A 185 -7.97 6.56 13.32
CA LYS A 185 -8.88 6.81 14.44
C LYS A 185 -10.28 7.19 13.96
N SER A 186 -10.38 7.96 12.87
CA SER A 186 -11.64 8.44 12.31
C SER A 186 -12.37 7.38 11.48
N GLY A 187 -11.69 6.29 11.11
CA GLY A 187 -12.27 5.25 10.27
C GLY A 187 -12.41 5.67 8.80
N ILE A 188 -11.71 6.74 8.38
CA ILE A 188 -11.67 7.15 6.97
C ILE A 188 -11.13 5.98 6.15
N ASP A 189 -11.89 5.52 5.17
CA ASP A 189 -11.56 4.40 4.29
C ASP A 189 -11.41 4.81 2.82
N TRP A 190 -11.74 6.06 2.48
CA TRP A 190 -11.70 6.59 1.12
C TRP A 190 -11.09 7.99 1.07
N THR A 191 -10.29 8.31 0.05
CA THR A 191 -9.64 9.65 -0.12
C THR A 191 -10.19 10.42 -1.32
N ALA A 192 -10.41 11.73 -1.16
CA ALA A 192 -10.85 12.63 -2.24
C ALA A 192 -9.80 12.88 -3.33
N ASN A 193 -8.51 12.67 -3.01
CA ASN A 193 -7.38 12.94 -3.91
C ASN A 193 -6.73 11.64 -4.42
N GLY A 194 -7.52 10.58 -4.59
CA GLY A 194 -7.07 9.27 -5.05
C GLY A 194 -7.04 9.10 -6.58
N ILE A 195 -7.44 7.94 -7.07
CA ILE A 195 -7.60 7.65 -8.52
C ILE A 195 -8.67 8.57 -9.13
N VAL A 196 -9.85 8.62 -8.51
CA VAL A 196 -10.90 9.58 -8.83
C VAL A 196 -10.61 10.88 -8.08
N LYS A 197 -10.63 12.00 -8.82
CA LYS A 197 -10.50 13.34 -8.26
C LYS A 197 -11.88 13.93 -8.08
N LEU A 198 -12.34 14.02 -6.84
CA LEU A 198 -13.46 14.91 -6.56
C LEU A 198 -12.90 16.32 -6.60
N ALA A 199 -13.39 17.16 -7.52
CA ALA A 199 -13.10 18.59 -7.46
C ALA A 199 -13.35 19.05 -6.02
N ALA A 200 -12.42 19.84 -5.46
CA ALA A 200 -12.63 20.45 -4.15
C ALA A 200 -14.05 21.00 -4.11
N ARG A 201 -14.88 20.54 -3.15
CA ARG A 201 -16.24 21.06 -3.00
C ARG A 201 -16.14 22.59 -3.09
N PRO A 202 -16.81 23.26 -4.04
CA PRO A 202 -16.76 24.70 -4.12
C PRO A 202 -17.15 25.26 -2.75
N ALA A 203 -16.40 26.24 -2.26
CA ALA A 203 -16.56 26.82 -0.92
C ALA A 203 -18.00 27.26 -0.58
N ALA A 204 -18.86 27.40 -1.58
CA ALA A 204 -20.28 27.70 -1.46
C ALA A 204 -21.10 26.63 -0.70
N GLU A 205 -20.71 25.35 -0.66
CA GLU A 205 -21.43 24.34 0.14
C GLU A 205 -21.05 24.35 1.62
N ILE A 206 -19.85 24.85 1.96
CA ILE A 206 -19.40 25.00 3.36
C ILE A 206 -20.21 26.10 4.07
N GLU A 207 -20.74 27.07 3.32
CA GLU A 207 -21.63 28.10 3.86
C GLU A 207 -23.03 27.54 4.13
N TYR A 208 -23.54 26.63 3.27
CA TYR A 208 -24.83 25.98 3.44
C TYR A 208 -24.89 25.05 4.67
N ASP A 209 -23.85 24.25 4.89
CA ASP A 209 -23.74 23.40 6.10
C ASP A 209 -23.50 24.24 7.37
N LYS A 210 -22.80 25.38 7.25
CA LYS A 210 -22.67 26.35 8.36
C LYS A 210 -24.01 26.99 8.71
N LEU A 211 -24.81 27.38 7.72
CA LEU A 211 -26.16 27.93 7.87
C LEU A 211 -27.14 26.93 8.50
N LEU A 212 -27.02 25.63 8.17
CA LEU A 212 -27.82 24.58 8.80
C LEU A 212 -27.36 24.27 10.23
N SER A 213 -26.06 24.40 10.52
CA SER A 213 -25.51 24.21 11.87
C SER A 213 -25.72 25.39 12.83
N SER A 214 -26.05 26.59 12.31
CA SER A 214 -26.21 27.82 13.12
C SER A 214 -27.62 28.03 13.67
N GLY A 215 -28.55 27.08 13.49
CA GLY A 215 -29.82 27.06 14.24
C GLY A 215 -30.89 28.06 13.80
N ASP A 216 -30.72 28.74 12.66
CA ASP A 216 -31.78 29.59 12.12
C ASP A 216 -32.78 28.76 11.33
N LYS A 217 -33.94 28.53 11.94
CA LYS A 217 -35.14 27.99 11.29
C LYS A 217 -35.62 28.96 10.21
N LEU A 218 -35.02 28.91 9.02
CA LEU A 218 -35.58 29.53 7.83
C LEU A 218 -36.17 28.45 6.93
N CYS A 219 -37.50 28.47 6.89
CA CYS A 219 -38.36 27.69 6.03
C CYS A 219 -38.01 27.99 4.56
N VAL A 220 -37.15 27.17 3.95
CA VAL A 220 -36.92 27.22 2.49
C VAL A 220 -37.74 26.09 1.85
N SER A 221 -38.78 26.51 1.14
CA SER A 221 -39.74 25.69 0.42
C SER A 221 -39.09 24.64 -0.49
N LEU A 222 -39.60 23.41 -0.36
CA LEU A 222 -39.34 22.18 -1.12
C LEU A 222 -39.69 22.24 -2.63
N GLN A 223 -39.22 23.24 -3.39
CA GLN A 223 -39.58 23.38 -4.81
C GLN A 223 -38.44 23.47 -5.83
N LYS A 224 -37.18 23.20 -5.47
CA LYS A 224 -36.07 23.18 -6.45
C LYS A 224 -35.22 21.90 -6.51
N LEU A 225 -35.68 20.80 -5.91
CA LEU A 225 -34.97 19.52 -5.95
C LEU A 225 -35.47 18.52 -7.02
N THR A 226 -36.59 18.78 -7.71
CA THR A 226 -37.14 17.83 -8.70
C THR A 226 -36.62 17.99 -10.13
N ALA A 227 -35.75 18.97 -10.42
CA ALA A 227 -35.27 19.20 -11.79
C ALA A 227 -33.90 18.55 -12.11
N HIS A 228 -33.11 18.16 -11.11
CA HIS A 228 -31.77 17.59 -11.34
C HIS A 228 -31.75 16.05 -11.38
N GLU A 229 -32.66 15.37 -10.67
CA GLU A 229 -32.75 13.91 -10.70
C GLU A 229 -33.44 13.37 -11.97
N ALA A 230 -34.19 14.19 -12.70
CA ALA A 230 -34.83 13.79 -13.96
C ALA A 230 -33.86 13.74 -15.16
N ARG A 231 -32.63 14.28 -15.06
CA ARG A 231 -31.66 14.30 -16.18
C ARG A 231 -30.60 13.19 -16.15
N ILE A 232 -30.50 12.43 -15.06
CA ILE A 232 -29.50 11.37 -14.93
C ILE A 232 -30.05 9.99 -15.34
N ASN A 233 -31.39 9.79 -15.34
CA ASN A 233 -32.03 8.53 -15.70
C ASN A 233 -32.41 8.36 -17.20
N CYS A 234 -31.85 9.16 -18.12
CA CYS A 234 -32.17 9.08 -19.56
C CYS A 234 -30.97 8.84 -20.49
N ARG A 235 -29.83 8.36 -20.00
CA ARG A 235 -28.66 8.05 -20.86
C ARG A 235 -28.11 6.63 -20.80
N TRP A 236 -28.88 5.69 -20.27
CA TRP A 236 -28.60 4.25 -20.38
C TRP A 236 -29.86 3.51 -20.83
N LYS A 237 -30.27 3.74 -22.07
CA LYS A 237 -31.09 2.85 -22.92
C LYS A 237 -31.09 3.41 -24.35
N ALA A 238 -30.03 3.09 -25.09
CA ALA A 238 -29.99 2.96 -26.55
C ALA A 238 -28.67 2.25 -26.89
#